data_AF-A0A2E0V1C1-F1
#
_entry.id   AF-A0A2E0V1C1-F1
#
_cell.length_a   1.000
_cell.length_b   1.000
_cell.length_c   1.000
_cell.angle_alpha   90.00
_cell.angle_beta   90.00
_cell.angle_gamma   90.00
#
_symmetry.space_group_name_H-M   'P 1'
#
loop_
_entity.id
_entity.type
_entity.pdbx_description
1 polymer ?
#
loop_
_entity_poly.entity_id
_entity_poly.type
_entity_poly.pdbx_seq_one_letter_code
_entity_poly.pdbx_strand_id
1 'polypeptide(L)'
;MKPKIIRTEGEYQEALAYLESLMDADPKSPEVEELELFAFLVENYEKEHFPLDLPDPIAAIEFRMEQQGLTRKDLQKYLGSQSKVSEVMSGKRPLSLSMIRKLHEGLGIPAEVLLQEKEGHLAEAAFHWKDFPFAEMFKSGYFSPFNGTLAEAKEYAEELLRDLFSVFQGNIPQQIYCKRGDQTVNENALSAWQAQVLALIKNEQLPPFDRKNLDDAFMQKLVQLSYYEKGPQLVKEYLNKKGIHFVFLPHLEKTYTDGAAFLTANGRPVIALTLRHDRLDNFWFTLMHELAHVFLHLKDAQVAFFDDTVNDGKEVDLPAEQEANQFARNALIPKHYWEANLEPQKETLSKVEILAHAEQLEIDPAIIAGRIRWEINNYRKYNDLIGHNKVKKQFQAGGEG
;
A
#
# COMPACT_ATOMS: atom_id res chain seq x y z
N MET A 1 -28.19 -48.25 -25.81
CA MET A 1 -28.60 -47.04 -26.57
C MET A 1 -27.48 -46.76 -27.57
N LYS A 2 -27.64 -45.95 -28.62
CA LYS A 2 -26.46 -45.59 -29.43
C LYS A 2 -25.72 -44.42 -28.78
N PRO A 3 -24.44 -44.56 -28.40
CA PRO A 3 -23.69 -43.47 -27.79
C PRO A 3 -23.53 -42.32 -28.79
N LYS A 4 -23.72 -41.10 -28.30
CA LYS A 4 -23.64 -39.83 -29.03
C LYS A 4 -23.26 -38.73 -28.03
N ILE A 5 -22.66 -37.65 -28.50
CA ILE A 5 -22.49 -36.43 -27.69
C ILE A 5 -23.89 -35.91 -27.36
N ILE A 6 -24.22 -35.87 -26.07
CA ILE A 6 -25.48 -35.34 -25.55
C ILE A 6 -25.47 -33.81 -25.71
N ARG A 7 -26.56 -33.20 -26.22
CA ARG A 7 -26.63 -31.74 -26.45
C ARG A 7 -27.93 -31.08 -26.02
N THR A 8 -28.88 -31.87 -25.54
CA THR A 8 -30.22 -31.40 -25.16
C THR A 8 -30.77 -32.23 -24.00
N GLU A 9 -31.66 -31.64 -23.21
CA GLU A 9 -32.21 -32.26 -22.01
C GLU A 9 -32.93 -33.58 -22.28
N GLY A 10 -33.63 -33.70 -23.42
CA GLY A 10 -34.25 -34.97 -23.82
C GLY A 10 -33.23 -36.09 -24.05
N GLU A 11 -32.06 -35.78 -24.61
CA GLU A 11 -30.98 -36.76 -24.83
C GLU A 11 -30.25 -37.12 -23.54
N TYR A 12 -30.17 -36.19 -22.59
CA TYR A 12 -29.63 -36.44 -21.26
C TYR A 12 -30.54 -37.37 -20.46
N GLN A 13 -31.84 -37.10 -20.43
CA GLN A 13 -32.82 -37.97 -19.77
C GLN A 13 -32.90 -39.37 -20.42
N GLU A 14 -32.78 -39.48 -21.76
CA GLU A 14 -32.62 -40.76 -22.46
C GLU A 14 -31.34 -41.52 -22.03
N ALA A 15 -30.20 -40.81 -21.93
CA ALA A 15 -28.93 -41.41 -21.56
C ALA A 15 -28.86 -41.81 -20.08
N LEU A 16 -29.44 -41.02 -19.19
CA LEU A 16 -29.49 -41.27 -17.75
C LEU A 16 -30.36 -42.49 -17.44
N ALA A 17 -31.57 -42.57 -18.00
CA ALA A 17 -32.46 -43.73 -17.84
C ALA A 17 -31.86 -45.01 -18.46
N TYR A 18 -31.06 -44.88 -19.53
CA TYR A 18 -30.31 -46.01 -20.08
C TYR A 18 -29.17 -46.44 -19.17
N LEU A 19 -28.41 -45.51 -18.60
CA LEU A 19 -27.35 -45.78 -17.64
C LEU A 19 -27.89 -46.47 -16.39
N GLU A 20 -29.00 -45.99 -15.81
CA GLU A 20 -29.69 -46.66 -14.70
C GLU A 20 -30.01 -48.12 -15.04
N SER A 21 -30.48 -48.40 -16.26
CA SER A 21 -30.80 -49.77 -16.70
C SER A 21 -29.59 -50.70 -16.86
N LEU A 22 -28.36 -50.16 -16.86
CA LEU A 22 -27.11 -50.92 -16.89
C LEU A 22 -26.50 -51.13 -15.49
N MET A 23 -26.96 -50.42 -14.45
CA MET A 23 -26.34 -50.48 -13.11
C MET A 23 -26.45 -51.85 -12.41
N ASP A 24 -27.44 -52.66 -12.78
CA ASP A 24 -27.64 -54.04 -12.29
C ASP A 24 -26.88 -55.12 -13.12
N ALA A 25 -26.04 -54.74 -14.09
CA ALA A 25 -25.32 -55.68 -14.95
C ALA A 25 -24.22 -56.47 -14.21
N ASP A 26 -23.88 -57.68 -14.71
CA ASP A 26 -22.77 -58.47 -14.16
C ASP A 26 -21.44 -57.72 -14.40
N PRO A 27 -20.58 -57.48 -13.38
CA PRO A 27 -19.28 -56.83 -13.52
C PRO A 27 -18.27 -57.50 -14.46
N LYS A 28 -18.61 -58.63 -15.10
CA LYS A 28 -17.82 -59.33 -16.13
C LYS A 28 -18.47 -59.31 -17.52
N SER A 29 -19.60 -58.62 -17.68
CA SER A 29 -20.35 -58.52 -18.93
C SER A 29 -19.85 -57.37 -19.81
N PRO A 30 -19.93 -57.46 -21.16
CA PRO A 30 -19.62 -56.35 -22.07
C PRO A 30 -20.37 -55.05 -21.76
N GLU A 31 -21.55 -55.16 -21.15
CA GLU A 31 -22.41 -54.07 -20.69
C GLU A 31 -21.70 -53.11 -19.72
N VAL A 32 -20.61 -53.52 -19.06
CA VAL A 32 -19.76 -52.63 -18.24
C VAL A 32 -19.02 -51.58 -19.08
N GLU A 33 -18.52 -51.94 -20.27
CA GLU A 33 -17.86 -50.99 -21.19
C GLU A 33 -18.88 -49.98 -21.75
N GLU A 34 -20.13 -50.41 -21.96
CA GLU A 34 -21.22 -49.50 -22.34
C GLU A 34 -21.65 -48.61 -21.16
N LEU A 35 -21.66 -49.12 -19.92
CA LEU A 35 -21.93 -48.33 -18.71
C LEU A 35 -20.86 -47.25 -18.48
N GLU A 36 -19.57 -47.58 -18.58
CA GLU A 36 -18.47 -46.61 -18.46
C GLU A 36 -18.57 -45.50 -19.53
N LEU A 37 -18.90 -45.88 -20.77
CA LEU A 37 -19.08 -44.92 -21.88
C LEU A 37 -20.29 -44.01 -21.66
N PHE A 38 -21.43 -44.53 -21.21
CA PHE A 38 -22.61 -43.70 -20.92
C PHE A 38 -22.39 -42.83 -19.67
N ALA A 39 -21.66 -43.31 -18.66
CA ALA A 39 -21.29 -42.52 -17.48
C ALA A 39 -20.46 -41.30 -17.88
N PHE A 40 -19.44 -41.48 -18.73
CA PHE A 40 -18.63 -40.38 -19.24
C PHE A 40 -19.45 -39.38 -20.08
N LEU A 41 -20.40 -39.85 -20.90
CA LEU A 41 -21.27 -38.98 -21.70
C LEU A 41 -22.24 -38.15 -20.84
N VAL A 42 -22.80 -38.76 -19.79
CA VAL A 42 -23.64 -38.09 -18.78
C VAL A 42 -22.81 -37.06 -18.00
N GLU A 43 -21.67 -37.46 -17.44
CA GLU A 43 -20.76 -36.59 -16.67
C GLU A 43 -20.28 -35.38 -17.50
N ASN A 44 -20.03 -35.55 -18.80
CA ASN A 44 -19.65 -34.43 -19.68
C ASN A 44 -20.81 -33.44 -19.90
N TYR A 45 -22.06 -33.90 -20.00
CA TYR A 45 -23.24 -33.02 -20.11
C TYR A 45 -23.50 -32.30 -18.79
N GLU A 46 -23.41 -33.01 -17.66
CA GLU A 46 -23.53 -32.44 -16.32
C GLU A 46 -22.48 -31.34 -16.07
N LYS A 47 -21.22 -31.55 -16.46
CA LYS A 47 -20.16 -30.53 -16.34
C LYS A 47 -20.46 -29.23 -17.10
N GLU A 48 -21.19 -29.28 -18.21
CA GLU A 48 -21.54 -28.09 -19.02
C GLU A 48 -22.88 -27.44 -18.64
N HIS A 49 -23.82 -28.19 -18.05
CA HIS A 49 -25.21 -27.72 -17.83
C HIS A 49 -25.73 -27.84 -16.39
N PHE A 50 -25.16 -28.73 -15.58
CA PHE A 50 -25.39 -28.85 -14.14
C PHE A 50 -24.07 -28.71 -13.38
N PRO A 51 -23.33 -27.59 -13.54
CA PRO A 51 -22.05 -27.41 -12.87
C PRO A 51 -22.24 -27.53 -11.37
N LEU A 52 -21.47 -28.41 -10.72
CA LEU A 52 -21.51 -28.56 -9.27
C LEU A 52 -21.07 -27.24 -8.63
N ASP A 53 -22.03 -26.53 -8.06
CA ASP A 53 -21.81 -25.37 -7.24
C ASP A 53 -21.30 -25.80 -5.86
N LEU A 54 -20.42 -24.98 -5.28
CA LEU A 54 -19.87 -25.24 -3.97
C LEU A 54 -20.98 -25.10 -2.91
N PRO A 55 -21.13 -26.03 -1.96
CA PRO A 55 -22.06 -25.87 -0.85
C PRO A 55 -21.83 -24.55 -0.12
N ASP A 56 -22.91 -23.93 0.38
CA ASP A 56 -22.79 -22.73 1.20
C ASP A 56 -21.88 -22.98 2.43
N PRO A 57 -21.00 -22.05 2.83
CA PRO A 57 -20.05 -22.27 3.92
C PRO A 57 -20.74 -22.55 5.28
N ILE A 58 -21.89 -21.94 5.54
CA ILE A 58 -22.66 -22.13 6.77
C ILE A 58 -23.34 -23.51 6.73
N ALA A 59 -23.93 -23.89 5.60
CA ALA A 59 -24.50 -25.23 5.41
C ALA A 59 -23.45 -26.34 5.58
N ALA A 60 -22.22 -26.13 5.07
CA ALA A 60 -21.10 -27.05 5.27
C ALA A 60 -20.68 -27.16 6.76
N ILE A 61 -20.74 -26.06 7.52
CA ILE A 61 -20.51 -26.06 8.97
C ILE A 61 -21.64 -26.80 9.70
N GLU A 62 -22.92 -26.55 9.38
CA GLU A 62 -24.06 -27.22 10.04
C GLU A 62 -24.08 -28.72 9.74
N PHE A 63 -23.74 -29.14 8.52
CA PHE A 63 -23.54 -30.55 8.17
C PHE A 63 -22.42 -31.22 8.99
N ARG A 64 -21.27 -30.55 9.16
CA ARG A 64 -20.20 -31.06 10.05
C ARG A 64 -20.60 -31.06 11.52
N MET A 65 -21.43 -30.12 11.96
CA MET A 65 -21.97 -30.13 13.33
C MET A 65 -22.87 -31.33 13.56
N GLU A 66 -23.80 -31.62 12.64
CA GLU A 66 -24.69 -32.79 12.74
C GLU A 66 -23.89 -34.10 12.75
N GLN A 67 -22.98 -34.29 11.80
CA GLN A 67 -22.12 -35.49 11.73
C GLN A 67 -21.30 -35.74 13.01
N GLN A 68 -20.92 -34.70 13.73
CA GLN A 68 -20.06 -34.79 14.92
C GLN A 68 -20.81 -34.56 16.25
N GLY A 69 -22.13 -34.37 16.21
CA GLY A 69 -22.95 -34.05 17.40
C GLY A 69 -22.60 -32.73 18.09
N LEU A 70 -22.01 -31.78 17.38
CA LEU A 70 -21.52 -30.51 17.93
C LEU A 70 -22.65 -29.48 18.10
N THR A 71 -22.58 -28.70 19.18
CA THR A 71 -23.48 -27.57 19.39
C THR A 71 -22.86 -26.25 18.93
N ARG A 72 -23.67 -25.19 18.78
CA ARG A 72 -23.15 -23.82 18.54
C ARG A 72 -22.26 -23.31 19.69
N LYS A 73 -22.23 -23.97 20.87
CA LYS A 73 -21.26 -23.67 21.94
C LYS A 73 -19.86 -24.18 21.59
N ASP A 74 -19.75 -25.27 20.86
CA ASP A 74 -18.49 -25.95 20.54
C ASP A 74 -17.77 -25.31 19.35
N LEU A 75 -18.50 -24.60 18.46
CA LEU A 75 -17.92 -23.77 17.39
C LEU A 75 -17.04 -22.60 17.91
N GLN A 76 -17.13 -22.25 19.20
CA GLN A 76 -16.35 -21.13 19.76
C GLN A 76 -14.83 -21.29 19.62
N LYS A 77 -14.33 -22.54 19.58
CA LYS A 77 -12.90 -22.82 19.33
C LYS A 77 -12.43 -22.39 17.92
N TYR A 78 -13.36 -22.28 16.96
CA TYR A 78 -13.07 -21.86 15.58
C TYR A 78 -13.48 -20.40 15.33
N LEU A 79 -14.69 -20.00 15.77
CA LEU A 79 -15.32 -18.70 15.45
C LEU A 79 -15.18 -17.64 16.56
N GLY A 80 -14.63 -17.98 17.73
CA GLY A 80 -14.48 -17.05 18.86
C GLY A 80 -15.70 -17.03 19.79
N SER A 81 -16.25 -15.85 20.09
CA SER A 81 -17.32 -15.71 21.09
C SER A 81 -18.70 -16.18 20.59
N GLN A 82 -19.63 -16.49 21.52
CA GLN A 82 -21.02 -16.83 21.17
C GLN A 82 -21.73 -15.81 20.27
N SER A 83 -21.41 -14.51 20.41
CA SER A 83 -21.95 -13.48 19.50
C SER A 83 -21.44 -13.71 18.07
N LYS A 84 -20.12 -13.87 17.89
CA LYS A 84 -19.51 -14.18 16.58
C LYS A 84 -20.05 -15.46 15.97
N VAL A 85 -20.20 -16.54 16.76
CA VAL A 85 -20.85 -17.78 16.29
C VAL A 85 -22.27 -17.50 15.78
N SER A 86 -23.08 -16.76 16.55
CA SER A 86 -24.46 -16.45 16.17
C SER A 86 -24.55 -15.56 14.91
N GLU A 87 -23.65 -14.58 14.78
CA GLU A 87 -23.56 -13.67 13.65
C GLU A 87 -23.10 -14.38 12.37
N VAL A 88 -22.10 -15.27 12.45
CA VAL A 88 -21.62 -16.10 11.33
C VAL A 88 -22.70 -17.10 10.92
N MET A 89 -23.23 -17.89 11.86
CA MET A 89 -24.29 -18.89 11.61
C MET A 89 -25.69 -18.28 11.34
N SER A 90 -25.73 -16.99 11.00
CA SER A 90 -26.92 -16.30 10.47
C SER A 90 -26.60 -15.38 9.28
N GLY A 91 -25.42 -15.51 8.66
CA GLY A 91 -25.01 -14.75 7.48
C GLY A 91 -24.76 -13.25 7.72
N LYS A 92 -24.87 -12.76 8.96
CA LYS A 92 -24.68 -11.34 9.32
C LYS A 92 -23.22 -10.93 9.36
N ARG A 93 -22.32 -11.91 9.46
CA ARG A 93 -20.87 -11.73 9.54
C ARG A 93 -20.20 -12.75 8.61
N PRO A 94 -19.41 -12.32 7.61
CA PRO A 94 -18.63 -13.26 6.80
C PRO A 94 -17.53 -13.93 7.63
N LEU A 95 -17.11 -15.14 7.24
CA LEU A 95 -15.95 -15.80 7.83
C LEU A 95 -14.68 -14.99 7.55
N SER A 96 -13.76 -14.94 8.53
CA SER A 96 -12.40 -14.44 8.29
C SER A 96 -11.46 -15.56 7.86
N LEU A 97 -10.33 -15.26 7.21
CA LEU A 97 -9.28 -16.25 6.88
C LEU A 97 -8.80 -17.01 8.12
N SER A 98 -8.81 -16.36 9.29
CA SER A 98 -8.49 -17.01 10.57
C SER A 98 -9.59 -17.97 11.05
N MET A 99 -10.87 -17.70 10.75
CA MET A 99 -11.96 -18.66 10.98
C MET A 99 -11.89 -19.82 9.98
N ILE A 100 -11.67 -19.51 8.70
CA ILE A 100 -11.62 -20.49 7.61
C ILE A 100 -10.54 -21.54 7.86
N ARG A 101 -9.30 -21.15 8.18
CA ARG A 101 -8.23 -22.12 8.52
C ARG A 101 -8.61 -23.02 9.70
N LYS A 102 -9.15 -22.45 10.79
CA LYS A 102 -9.58 -23.21 11.97
C LYS A 102 -10.72 -24.18 11.68
N LEU A 103 -11.64 -23.84 10.77
CA LEU A 103 -12.71 -24.73 10.32
C LEU A 103 -12.18 -25.82 9.38
N HIS A 104 -11.24 -25.49 8.50
CA HIS A 104 -10.57 -26.44 7.62
C HIS A 104 -9.77 -27.48 8.42
N GLU A 105 -8.79 -27.02 9.21
CA GLU A 105 -7.96 -27.85 10.10
C GLU A 105 -8.80 -28.62 11.14
N GLY A 106 -9.83 -27.97 11.67
CA GLY A 106 -10.52 -28.42 12.88
C GLY A 106 -11.84 -29.15 12.68
N LEU A 107 -12.46 -29.08 11.49
CA LEU A 107 -13.66 -29.83 11.10
C LEU A 107 -13.50 -30.57 9.76
N GLY A 108 -12.37 -30.42 9.07
CA GLY A 108 -12.12 -31.05 7.77
C GLY A 108 -13.09 -30.58 6.69
N ILE A 109 -13.50 -29.31 6.69
CA ILE A 109 -14.29 -28.71 5.60
C ILE A 109 -13.31 -28.28 4.51
N PRO A 110 -13.51 -28.62 3.22
CA PRO A 110 -12.62 -28.21 2.14
C PRO A 110 -12.42 -26.69 2.06
N ALA A 111 -11.20 -26.27 1.71
CA ALA A 111 -10.84 -24.86 1.63
C ALA A 111 -11.66 -24.11 0.56
N GLU A 112 -11.79 -24.71 -0.63
CA GLU A 112 -12.67 -24.30 -1.73
C GLU A 112 -14.10 -23.96 -1.27
N VAL A 113 -14.71 -24.82 -0.44
CA VAL A 113 -16.09 -24.64 0.08
C VAL A 113 -16.17 -23.46 1.04
N LEU A 114 -15.17 -23.27 1.92
CA LEU A 114 -15.16 -22.17 2.87
C LEU A 114 -14.81 -20.81 2.23
N LEU A 115 -14.04 -20.81 1.14
CA LEU A 115 -13.66 -19.63 0.36
C LEU A 115 -14.70 -19.28 -0.73
N GLN A 116 -15.54 -20.25 -1.14
CA GLN A 116 -16.40 -20.19 -2.33
C GLN A 116 -15.60 -20.05 -3.65
N GLU A 117 -14.42 -20.65 -3.70
CA GLU A 117 -13.48 -20.59 -4.84
C GLU A 117 -13.13 -22.00 -5.31
N LYS A 118 -13.38 -22.34 -6.59
CA LYS A 118 -13.24 -23.73 -7.11
C LYS A 118 -11.80 -24.26 -7.16
N GLU A 119 -10.80 -23.40 -6.96
CA GLU A 119 -9.38 -23.76 -6.78
C GLU A 119 -8.80 -23.11 -5.49
N GLY A 120 -9.68 -22.85 -4.52
CA GLY A 120 -9.38 -22.07 -3.31
C GLY A 120 -8.38 -22.75 -2.37
N HIS A 121 -7.09 -22.44 -2.55
CA HIS A 121 -6.02 -22.91 -1.67
C HIS A 121 -5.80 -21.96 -0.48
N LEU A 122 -5.86 -22.49 0.74
CA LEU A 122 -5.51 -21.74 1.95
C LEU A 122 -4.00 -21.53 2.03
N ALA A 123 -3.54 -20.40 1.49
CA ALA A 123 -2.20 -19.89 1.73
C ALA A 123 -1.92 -19.78 3.25
N GLU A 124 -0.65 -19.92 3.64
CA GLU A 124 -0.20 -19.61 4.99
C GLU A 124 -0.50 -18.15 5.37
N ALA A 125 -0.53 -17.86 6.68
CA ALA A 125 -0.87 -16.54 7.21
C ALA A 125 0.26 -15.52 6.96
N ALA A 126 0.30 -14.98 5.74
CA ALA A 126 1.34 -14.09 5.23
C ALA A 126 1.53 -12.79 6.04
N PHE A 127 0.54 -12.39 6.84
CA PHE A 127 0.60 -11.18 7.67
C PHE A 127 0.09 -11.47 9.08
N HIS A 128 0.78 -10.91 10.09
CA HIS A 128 0.32 -10.88 11.47
C HIS A 128 0.14 -9.44 11.92
N TRP A 129 -1.09 -9.02 12.20
CA TRP A 129 -1.43 -7.61 12.48
C TRP A 129 -0.67 -6.97 13.65
N LYS A 130 -0.10 -7.78 14.55
CA LYS A 130 0.70 -7.32 15.70
C LYS A 130 2.03 -6.69 15.30
N ASP A 131 2.55 -7.06 14.14
CA ASP A 131 3.85 -6.60 13.65
C ASP A 131 3.72 -5.22 12.96
N PHE A 132 2.48 -4.83 12.67
CA PHE A 132 2.07 -3.55 12.11
C PHE A 132 1.48 -2.63 13.21
N PRO A 133 1.55 -1.30 13.05
CA PRO A 133 0.81 -0.34 13.88
C PRO A 133 -0.68 -0.32 13.49
N PHE A 134 -1.32 -1.50 13.47
CA PHE A 134 -2.64 -1.72 12.86
C PHE A 134 -3.75 -0.80 13.42
N ALA A 135 -3.66 -0.47 14.72
CA ALA A 135 -4.62 0.43 15.38
C ALA A 135 -4.43 1.92 15.04
N GLU A 136 -3.27 2.29 14.48
CA GLU A 136 -3.00 3.61 13.90
C GLU A 136 -3.43 3.62 12.43
N MET A 137 -3.00 2.62 11.64
CA MET A 137 -3.41 2.41 10.24
C MET A 137 -4.94 2.47 10.07
N PHE A 138 -5.68 1.76 10.92
CA PHE A 138 -7.14 1.78 10.94
C PHE A 138 -7.72 3.19 11.19
N LYS A 139 -7.19 3.95 12.17
CA LYS A 139 -7.63 5.33 12.46
C LYS A 139 -7.28 6.29 11.32
N SER A 140 -6.18 6.03 10.62
CA SER A 140 -5.68 6.80 9.49
C SER A 140 -6.31 6.40 8.15
N GLY A 141 -7.34 5.54 8.15
CA GLY A 141 -8.13 5.21 6.97
C GLY A 141 -7.49 4.23 5.98
N TYR A 142 -6.43 3.51 6.36
CA TYR A 142 -5.67 2.61 5.47
C TYR A 142 -6.49 1.44 4.89
N PHE A 143 -7.66 1.17 5.48
CA PHE A 143 -8.51 0.02 5.15
C PHE A 143 -9.84 0.43 4.49
N SER A 144 -9.97 1.67 4.01
CA SER A 144 -11.16 2.11 3.26
C SER A 144 -11.40 1.22 2.03
N PRO A 145 -12.62 0.71 1.77
CA PRO A 145 -13.92 1.13 2.33
C PRO A 145 -14.45 0.25 3.48
N PHE A 146 -13.59 -0.39 4.29
CA PHE A 146 -14.02 -1.18 5.45
C PHE A 146 -14.79 -0.31 6.46
N ASN A 147 -16.06 -0.65 6.67
CA ASN A 147 -16.96 0.03 7.62
C ASN A 147 -17.28 -0.89 8.79
N GLY A 148 -16.49 -0.81 9.87
CA GLY A 148 -16.64 -1.63 11.07
C GLY A 148 -15.78 -1.10 12.22
N THR A 149 -15.80 -1.77 13.37
CA THR A 149 -14.98 -1.35 14.53
C THR A 149 -13.53 -1.86 14.44
N LEU A 150 -12.61 -1.24 15.19
CA LEU A 150 -11.22 -1.72 15.33
C LEU A 150 -11.13 -3.17 15.88
N ALA A 151 -12.14 -3.62 16.63
CA ALA A 151 -12.20 -5.00 17.12
C ALA A 151 -12.53 -6.01 16.01
N GLU A 152 -13.21 -5.57 14.95
CA GLU A 152 -13.60 -6.37 13.79
C GLU A 152 -12.56 -6.28 12.68
N ALA A 153 -11.97 -5.09 12.45
CA ALA A 153 -10.79 -4.95 11.61
C ALA A 153 -9.66 -5.87 12.08
N LYS A 154 -9.51 -6.10 13.40
CA LYS A 154 -8.57 -7.07 13.97
C LYS A 154 -8.93 -8.55 13.77
N GLU A 155 -10.17 -8.85 13.38
CA GLU A 155 -10.60 -10.22 13.02
C GLU A 155 -10.33 -10.50 11.54
N TYR A 156 -10.58 -9.51 10.66
CA TYR A 156 -10.30 -9.53 9.22
C TYR A 156 -8.91 -8.94 8.88
N ALA A 157 -7.98 -9.00 9.83
CA ALA A 157 -6.76 -8.23 9.74
C ALA A 157 -5.78 -8.75 8.69
N GLU A 158 -5.89 -10.02 8.29
CA GLU A 158 -5.05 -10.60 7.26
C GLU A 158 -5.56 -10.20 5.87
N GLU A 159 -6.88 -10.21 5.69
CA GLU A 159 -7.62 -9.77 4.51
C GLU A 159 -7.33 -8.30 4.21
N LEU A 160 -7.53 -7.44 5.20
CA LEU A 160 -7.28 -6.00 5.08
C LEU A 160 -5.79 -5.66 4.83
N LEU A 161 -4.85 -6.53 5.25
CA LEU A 161 -3.43 -6.40 4.91
C LEU A 161 -3.11 -6.97 3.52
N ARG A 162 -3.73 -8.08 3.09
CA ARG A 162 -3.61 -8.62 1.72
C ARG A 162 -4.14 -7.62 0.69
N ASP A 163 -5.29 -7.01 0.94
CA ASP A 163 -5.89 -5.98 0.08
C ASP A 163 -4.99 -4.74 -0.02
N LEU A 164 -4.47 -4.25 1.11
CA LEU A 164 -3.54 -3.13 1.16
C LEU A 164 -2.24 -3.44 0.38
N PHE A 165 -1.65 -4.62 0.59
CA PHE A 165 -0.39 -5.01 -0.05
C PHE A 165 -0.57 -5.49 -1.51
N SER A 166 -1.80 -5.68 -2.00
CA SER A 166 -2.10 -6.05 -3.40
C SER A 166 -1.48 -5.09 -4.43
N VAL A 167 -1.26 -3.82 -4.03
CA VAL A 167 -0.59 -2.79 -4.85
C VAL A 167 0.81 -3.16 -5.31
N PHE A 168 1.50 -4.05 -4.58
CA PHE A 168 2.84 -4.55 -4.92
C PHE A 168 2.84 -5.71 -5.92
N GLN A 169 1.67 -6.29 -6.25
CA GLN A 169 1.53 -7.42 -7.19
C GLN A 169 2.47 -8.61 -6.87
N GLY A 170 2.70 -8.86 -5.58
CA GLY A 170 3.60 -9.91 -5.07
C GLY A 170 5.07 -9.49 -4.89
N ASN A 171 5.50 -8.36 -5.45
CA ASN A 171 6.88 -7.86 -5.37
C ASN A 171 6.98 -6.62 -4.47
N ILE A 172 7.18 -6.82 -3.16
CA ILE A 172 7.47 -5.71 -2.23
C ILE A 172 8.88 -5.16 -2.59
N PRO A 173 9.05 -3.86 -2.90
CA PRO A 173 10.35 -3.30 -3.25
C PRO A 173 11.37 -3.40 -2.11
N GLN A 174 12.65 -3.55 -2.46
CA GLN A 174 13.75 -3.41 -1.51
C GLN A 174 13.78 -1.97 -0.97
N GLN A 175 13.62 -1.85 0.34
CA GLN A 175 13.61 -0.58 1.05
C GLN A 175 15.03 -0.18 1.42
N ILE A 176 15.51 0.93 0.86
CA ILE A 176 16.74 1.61 1.24
C ILE A 176 16.35 2.71 2.22
N TYR A 177 16.45 2.40 3.51
CA TYR A 177 16.18 3.36 4.59
C TYR A 177 17.47 4.08 5.00
N CYS A 178 17.49 5.39 4.83
CA CYS A 178 18.64 6.24 5.10
C CYS A 178 18.52 6.86 6.50
N LYS A 179 19.42 6.44 7.40
CA LYS A 179 19.22 6.53 8.85
C LYS A 179 20.18 7.50 9.52
N ARG A 180 19.65 8.59 10.08
CA ARG A 180 20.40 9.61 10.85
C ARG A 180 20.14 9.50 12.36
N GLY A 181 20.28 8.30 12.92
CA GLY A 181 20.03 8.05 14.33
C GLY A 181 20.00 6.58 14.75
N ASP A 182 19.80 6.34 16.05
CA ASP A 182 20.00 5.01 16.64
C ASP A 182 18.69 4.20 16.80
N GLN A 183 17.51 4.83 16.64
CA GLN A 183 16.18 4.20 16.80
C GLN A 183 15.94 3.02 15.85
N THR A 184 15.23 1.98 16.28
CA THR A 184 14.85 0.86 15.39
C THR A 184 13.59 1.19 14.58
N VAL A 185 13.71 1.10 13.26
CA VAL A 185 12.60 1.28 12.31
C VAL A 185 11.74 0.02 12.29
N ASN A 186 10.42 0.16 12.11
CA ASN A 186 9.54 -0.97 11.81
C ASN A 186 9.33 -1.09 10.29
N GLU A 187 10.02 -2.05 9.66
CA GLU A 187 9.93 -2.36 8.22
C GLU A 187 8.50 -2.71 7.78
N ASN A 188 7.70 -3.37 8.64
CA ASN A 188 6.30 -3.66 8.35
C ASN A 188 5.44 -2.38 8.36
N ALA A 189 5.72 -1.43 9.27
CA ALA A 189 5.08 -0.12 9.26
C ALA A 189 5.47 0.70 8.02
N LEU A 190 6.75 0.63 7.61
CA LEU A 190 7.27 1.34 6.44
C LEU A 190 6.64 0.80 5.14
N SER A 191 6.57 -0.52 5.02
CA SER A 191 5.89 -1.23 3.92
C SER A 191 4.41 -0.92 3.85
N ALA A 192 3.70 -0.88 5.00
CA ALA A 192 2.29 -0.49 5.04
C ALA A 192 2.06 0.99 4.66
N TRP A 193 2.94 1.89 5.08
CA TRP A 193 2.90 3.30 4.68
C TRP A 193 3.13 3.44 3.17
N GLN A 194 4.13 2.74 2.60
CA GLN A 194 4.39 2.70 1.17
C GLN A 194 3.20 2.14 0.37
N ALA A 195 2.59 1.05 0.85
CA ALA A 195 1.39 0.46 0.26
C ALA A 195 0.23 1.46 0.23
N GLN A 196 0.03 2.23 1.30
CA GLN A 196 -1.01 3.26 1.37
C GLN A 196 -0.73 4.44 0.43
N VAL A 197 0.53 4.87 0.27
CA VAL A 197 0.90 5.87 -0.75
C VAL A 197 0.53 5.37 -2.15
N LEU A 198 0.85 4.12 -2.49
CA LEU A 198 0.48 3.50 -3.76
C LEU A 198 -1.05 3.38 -3.94
N ALA A 199 -1.78 3.02 -2.88
CA ALA A 199 -3.24 2.93 -2.90
C ALA A 199 -3.90 4.31 -3.17
N LEU A 200 -3.39 5.38 -2.55
CA LEU A 200 -3.90 6.75 -2.75
C LEU A 200 -3.72 7.27 -4.19
N ILE A 201 -2.70 6.82 -4.92
CA ILE A 201 -2.45 7.23 -6.32
C ILE A 201 -2.96 6.23 -7.36
N LYS A 202 -3.54 5.09 -6.94
CA LYS A 202 -3.96 3.97 -7.82
C LYS A 202 -4.85 4.41 -9.00
N ASN A 203 -5.64 5.47 -8.80
CA ASN A 203 -6.58 6.00 -9.80
C ASN A 203 -6.10 7.32 -10.45
N GLU A 204 -4.91 7.83 -10.12
CA GLU A 204 -4.41 9.13 -10.59
C GLU A 204 -3.76 9.04 -11.98
N GLN A 205 -4.36 9.68 -12.98
CA GLN A 205 -3.88 9.62 -14.36
C GLN A 205 -2.95 10.80 -14.71
N LEU A 206 -1.65 10.57 -14.61
CA LEU A 206 -0.61 11.52 -15.05
C LEU A 206 -0.18 11.33 -16.52
N PRO A 207 0.42 12.35 -17.17
CA PRO A 207 1.15 12.20 -18.43
C PRO A 207 2.39 11.27 -18.30
N PRO A 208 3.02 10.85 -19.41
CA PRO A 208 4.26 10.09 -19.39
C PRO A 208 5.40 10.86 -18.69
N PHE A 209 6.16 10.15 -17.86
CA PHE A 209 7.40 10.67 -17.27
C PHE A 209 8.56 10.59 -18.26
N ASP A 210 9.31 11.68 -18.42
CA ASP A 210 10.66 11.68 -19.02
C ASP A 210 11.59 12.49 -18.12
N ARG A 211 12.63 11.82 -17.62
CA ARG A 211 13.66 12.38 -16.73
C ARG A 211 14.38 13.59 -17.36
N LYS A 212 14.44 13.70 -18.69
CA LYS A 212 15.02 14.88 -19.37
C LYS A 212 14.24 16.18 -19.14
N ASN A 213 12.96 16.08 -18.75
CA ASN A 213 12.14 17.24 -18.42
C ASN A 213 12.40 17.80 -17.01
N LEU A 214 13.37 17.23 -16.27
CA LEU A 214 13.80 17.67 -14.94
C LEU A 214 15.11 18.48 -15.05
N ASP A 215 15.12 19.50 -15.91
CA ASP A 215 16.26 20.38 -16.15
C ASP A 215 16.41 21.48 -15.06
N ASP A 216 17.52 22.22 -15.10
CA ASP A 216 17.79 23.31 -14.15
C ASP A 216 16.67 24.37 -14.14
N ALA A 217 16.03 24.61 -15.28
CA ALA A 217 14.94 25.58 -15.42
C ALA A 217 13.62 25.08 -14.78
N PHE A 218 13.38 23.77 -14.77
CA PHE A 218 12.33 23.12 -13.99
C PHE A 218 12.64 23.15 -12.49
N MET A 219 13.88 22.84 -12.10
CA MET A 219 14.30 22.87 -10.69
C MET A 219 14.19 24.28 -10.09
N GLN A 220 14.70 25.30 -10.80
CA GLN A 220 14.57 26.70 -10.40
C GLN A 220 13.09 27.08 -10.21
N LYS A 221 12.24 26.80 -11.19
CA LYS A 221 10.81 27.16 -11.13
C LYS A 221 10.05 26.43 -10.03
N LEU A 222 10.40 25.18 -9.72
CA LEU A 222 9.86 24.44 -8.59
C LEU A 222 10.24 25.12 -7.25
N VAL A 223 11.50 25.51 -7.09
CA VAL A 223 11.97 26.22 -5.89
C VAL A 223 11.34 27.60 -5.78
N GLN A 224 11.15 28.31 -6.90
CA GLN A 224 10.46 29.61 -6.94
C GLN A 224 8.96 29.51 -6.61
N LEU A 225 8.34 28.32 -6.58
CA LEU A 225 7.00 28.18 -5.99
C LEU A 225 6.99 28.56 -4.50
N SER A 226 8.13 28.47 -3.80
CA SER A 226 8.23 28.86 -2.38
C SER A 226 7.93 30.33 -2.11
N TYR A 227 8.17 31.22 -3.08
CA TYR A 227 7.89 32.66 -2.96
C TYR A 227 6.39 32.97 -2.74
N TYR A 228 5.50 32.06 -3.17
CA TYR A 228 4.06 32.21 -3.01
C TYR A 228 3.60 31.58 -1.69
N GLU A 229 2.70 32.24 -0.95
CA GLU A 229 2.14 31.74 0.31
C GLU A 229 1.56 30.31 0.19
N LYS A 230 0.94 30.02 -0.96
CA LYS A 230 0.34 28.72 -1.34
C LYS A 230 1.30 27.81 -2.12
N GLY A 231 2.59 28.14 -2.18
CA GLY A 231 3.63 27.40 -2.89
C GLY A 231 3.58 25.89 -2.71
N PRO A 232 3.50 25.36 -1.47
CA PRO A 232 3.34 23.93 -1.21
C PRO A 232 2.16 23.28 -1.93
N GLN A 233 1.00 23.96 -2.04
CA GLN A 233 -0.18 23.43 -2.77
C GLN A 233 0.13 23.26 -4.27
N LEU A 234 0.85 24.21 -4.85
CA LEU A 234 1.17 24.25 -6.28
C LEU A 234 2.15 23.14 -6.69
N VAL A 235 2.98 22.63 -5.76
CA VAL A 235 3.92 21.53 -6.00
C VAL A 235 3.22 20.31 -6.60
N LYS A 236 2.03 19.93 -6.10
CA LYS A 236 1.34 18.75 -6.63
C LYS A 236 1.03 18.89 -8.11
N GLU A 237 0.41 19.99 -8.52
CA GLU A 237 0.06 20.20 -9.93
C GLU A 237 1.32 20.30 -10.82
N TYR A 238 2.38 20.92 -10.29
CA TYR A 238 3.66 21.11 -10.99
C TYR A 238 4.41 19.79 -11.25
N LEU A 239 4.45 18.90 -10.25
CA LEU A 239 5.02 17.55 -10.38
C LEU A 239 4.15 16.62 -11.22
N ASN A 240 2.83 16.64 -11.00
CA ASN A 240 1.86 15.84 -11.77
C ASN A 240 1.98 16.12 -13.28
N LYS A 241 2.17 17.40 -13.69
CA LYS A 241 2.39 17.80 -15.09
C LYS A 241 3.66 17.23 -15.75
N LYS A 242 4.59 16.67 -14.97
CA LYS A 242 5.81 16.00 -15.46
C LYS A 242 5.74 14.47 -15.38
N GLY A 243 4.61 13.90 -14.94
CA GLY A 243 4.47 12.45 -14.76
C GLY A 243 4.97 11.94 -13.40
N ILE A 244 5.24 12.83 -12.44
CA ILE A 244 5.65 12.47 -11.07
C ILE A 244 4.44 12.57 -10.15
N HIS A 245 4.10 11.48 -9.45
CA HIS A 245 3.06 11.49 -8.43
C HIS A 245 3.56 12.17 -7.16
N PHE A 246 2.71 13.01 -6.55
CA PHE A 246 3.04 13.70 -5.30
C PHE A 246 1.95 13.48 -4.23
N VAL A 247 2.37 13.03 -3.05
CA VAL A 247 1.49 12.57 -1.97
C VAL A 247 1.93 13.14 -0.62
N PHE A 248 0.97 13.50 0.22
CA PHE A 248 1.18 13.71 1.64
C PHE A 248 0.51 12.58 2.42
N LEU A 249 1.28 11.84 3.22
CA LEU A 249 0.78 10.80 4.09
C LEU A 249 1.55 10.85 5.41
N PRO A 250 0.92 11.21 6.55
CA PRO A 250 1.58 11.22 7.85
C PRO A 250 2.31 9.91 8.15
N HIS A 251 3.49 10.00 8.77
CA HIS A 251 4.27 8.84 9.15
C HIS A 251 3.49 7.97 10.15
N LEU A 252 3.73 6.66 10.16
CA LEU A 252 3.25 5.76 11.22
C LEU A 252 4.26 5.73 12.38
N GLU A 253 3.84 5.26 13.56
CA GLU A 253 4.75 5.03 14.68
C GLU A 253 5.94 4.15 14.26
N LYS A 254 7.15 4.59 14.61
CA LYS A 254 8.44 3.91 14.32
C LYS A 254 8.79 3.73 12.83
N THR A 255 8.18 4.50 11.93
CA THR A 255 8.71 4.67 10.56
C THR A 255 9.80 5.74 10.50
N TYR A 256 9.61 6.85 11.23
CA TYR A 256 10.52 8.00 11.36
C TYR A 256 10.83 8.80 10.07
N THR A 257 10.47 8.28 8.89
CA THR A 257 10.52 8.93 7.59
C THR A 257 10.02 10.39 7.59
N ASP A 258 10.78 11.29 6.95
CA ASP A 258 10.33 12.63 6.53
C ASP A 258 9.81 12.63 5.08
N GLY A 259 10.49 11.90 4.20
CA GLY A 259 10.15 11.75 2.79
C GLY A 259 10.58 10.40 2.21
N ALA A 260 10.00 10.06 1.06
CA ALA A 260 10.31 8.85 0.32
C ALA A 260 10.18 9.06 -1.20
N ALA A 261 11.04 8.36 -1.95
CA ALA A 261 11.08 8.36 -3.40
C ALA A 261 11.16 6.92 -3.93
N PHE A 262 10.22 6.54 -4.78
CA PHE A 262 10.19 5.20 -5.40
C PHE A 262 9.44 5.22 -6.74
N LEU A 263 9.46 4.10 -7.47
CA LEU A 263 8.65 3.93 -8.68
C LEU A 263 7.39 3.09 -8.39
N THR A 264 6.32 3.39 -9.11
CA THR A 264 5.19 2.46 -9.31
C THR A 264 5.61 1.27 -10.18
N ALA A 265 4.83 0.19 -10.18
CA ALA A 265 5.01 -0.95 -11.09
C ALA A 265 5.05 -0.57 -12.58
N ASN A 266 4.41 0.55 -12.95
CA ASN A 266 4.41 1.10 -14.31
C ASN A 266 5.59 2.07 -14.58
N GLY A 267 6.63 2.07 -13.73
CA GLY A 267 7.84 2.89 -13.88
C GLY A 267 7.66 4.39 -13.63
N ARG A 268 6.47 4.85 -13.21
CA ARG A 268 6.24 6.27 -12.87
C ARG A 268 6.79 6.57 -11.48
N PRO A 269 7.56 7.66 -11.29
CA PRO A 269 8.07 8.04 -9.97
C PRO A 269 6.97 8.60 -9.07
N VAL A 270 7.17 8.37 -7.78
CA VAL A 270 6.36 8.83 -6.65
C VAL A 270 7.27 9.56 -5.68
N ILE A 271 6.88 10.76 -5.27
CA ILE A 271 7.45 11.49 -4.15
C ILE A 271 6.37 11.59 -3.07
N ALA A 272 6.66 11.12 -1.86
CA ALA A 272 5.72 11.15 -0.75
C ALA A 272 6.36 11.76 0.49
N LEU A 273 5.69 12.72 1.12
CA LEU A 273 6.19 13.47 2.28
C LEU A 273 5.30 13.26 3.50
N THR A 274 5.91 13.05 4.67
CA THR A 274 5.17 12.80 5.93
C THR A 274 4.83 14.08 6.68
N LEU A 275 5.57 15.16 6.40
CA LEU A 275 5.55 16.41 7.18
C LEU A 275 5.74 16.17 8.69
N ARG A 276 6.52 15.16 9.10
CA ARG A 276 6.91 14.92 10.52
C ARG A 276 7.36 16.24 11.17
N HIS A 277 8.13 17.05 10.43
CA HIS A 277 8.45 18.43 10.77
C HIS A 277 7.68 19.45 9.91
N ASP A 278 6.59 20.01 10.45
CA ASP A 278 5.78 21.07 9.81
C ASP A 278 6.49 22.44 9.86
N ARG A 279 7.49 22.61 8.98
CA ARG A 279 8.24 23.85 8.75
C ARG A 279 8.48 24.01 7.24
N LEU A 280 8.51 25.24 6.74
CA LEU A 280 8.80 25.49 5.32
C LEU A 280 10.23 25.10 4.95
N ASP A 281 11.21 25.32 5.84
CA ASP A 281 12.60 24.97 5.58
C ASP A 281 12.78 23.45 5.37
N ASN A 282 12.10 22.63 6.19
CA ASN A 282 12.09 21.18 6.05
C ASN A 282 11.36 20.74 4.78
N PHE A 283 10.17 21.29 4.53
CA PHE A 283 9.35 20.91 3.38
C PHE A 283 10.09 21.07 2.05
N TRP A 284 10.67 22.25 1.80
CA TRP A 284 11.41 22.50 0.56
C TRP A 284 12.72 21.70 0.48
N PHE A 285 13.37 21.40 1.62
CA PHE A 285 14.54 20.52 1.65
C PHE A 285 14.19 19.07 1.28
N THR A 286 13.25 18.45 2.00
CA THR A 286 12.85 17.05 1.74
C THR A 286 12.31 16.88 0.33
N LEU A 287 11.48 17.82 -0.16
CA LEU A 287 10.98 17.81 -1.54
C LEU A 287 12.10 17.76 -2.60
N MET A 288 13.12 18.60 -2.46
CA MET A 288 14.24 18.63 -3.42
C MET A 288 15.23 17.46 -3.22
N HIS A 289 15.24 16.85 -2.03
CA HIS A 289 15.98 15.61 -1.74
C HIS A 289 15.33 14.40 -2.42
N GLU A 290 14.03 14.16 -2.24
CA GLU A 290 13.31 13.07 -2.91
C GLU A 290 13.37 13.21 -4.44
N LEU A 291 13.29 14.44 -4.95
CA LEU A 291 13.42 14.73 -6.36
C LEU A 291 14.83 14.46 -6.90
N ALA A 292 15.87 14.59 -6.08
CA ALA A 292 17.22 14.16 -6.42
C ALA A 292 17.30 12.63 -6.59
N HIS A 293 16.64 11.85 -5.72
CA HIS A 293 16.54 10.40 -5.89
C HIS A 293 15.79 10.00 -7.18
N VAL A 294 14.69 10.70 -7.52
CA VAL A 294 13.99 10.54 -8.81
C VAL A 294 14.88 10.89 -10.01
N PHE A 295 15.75 11.89 -9.89
CA PHE A 295 16.62 12.33 -10.99
C PHE A 295 17.87 11.44 -11.16
N LEU A 296 18.58 11.15 -10.07
CA LEU A 296 19.91 10.52 -10.09
C LEU A 296 19.87 9.00 -9.91
N HIS A 297 19.02 8.49 -9.00
CA HIS A 297 19.17 7.14 -8.42
C HIS A 297 18.12 6.13 -8.89
N LEU A 298 16.83 6.51 -8.96
CA LEU A 298 15.71 5.62 -9.26
C LEU A 298 15.67 5.14 -10.73
N LYS A 299 16.51 4.16 -11.04
CA LYS A 299 16.63 3.50 -12.35
C LYS A 299 15.93 2.14 -12.41
N ASP A 300 15.59 1.57 -11.26
CA ASP A 300 14.87 0.31 -11.08
C ASP A 300 13.61 0.56 -10.23
N ALA A 301 12.53 -0.19 -10.47
CA ALA A 301 11.31 -0.15 -9.69
C ALA A 301 11.36 -1.06 -8.45
N GLN A 302 12.36 -1.94 -8.35
CA GLN A 302 12.61 -2.77 -7.16
C GLN A 302 13.23 -1.99 -5.99
N VAL A 303 13.55 -0.71 -6.16
CA VAL A 303 14.19 0.13 -5.12
C VAL A 303 13.25 1.24 -4.65
N ALA A 304 13.17 1.41 -3.33
CA ALA A 304 12.48 2.52 -2.69
C ALA A 304 13.37 3.21 -1.64
N PHE A 305 13.58 4.52 -1.78
CA PHE A 305 14.32 5.34 -0.83
C PHE A 305 13.39 5.95 0.23
N PHE A 306 13.85 6.00 1.48
CA PHE A 306 13.17 6.66 2.60
C PHE A 306 14.22 7.39 3.45
N ASP A 307 14.12 8.70 3.64
CA ASP A 307 15.06 9.49 4.45
C ASP A 307 14.44 9.97 5.78
N ASP A 308 15.30 10.09 6.79
CA ASP A 308 15.07 10.76 8.06
C ASP A 308 15.92 12.04 8.06
N THR A 309 15.31 13.20 7.81
CA THR A 309 16.07 14.47 7.65
C THR A 309 16.58 15.05 8.98
N VAL A 310 16.33 14.38 10.10
CA VAL A 310 16.80 14.79 11.43
C VAL A 310 18.33 14.72 11.50
N ASN A 311 18.97 15.85 11.80
CA ASN A 311 20.42 15.90 11.98
C ASN A 311 20.81 15.48 13.41
N ASP A 312 21.35 14.27 13.59
CA ASP A 312 21.97 13.81 14.84
C ASP A 312 23.48 14.10 14.95
N GLY A 313 24.07 14.73 13.92
CA GLY A 313 25.49 15.00 13.79
C GLY A 313 26.27 13.94 12.99
N LYS A 314 25.62 12.88 12.48
CA LYS A 314 26.21 11.90 11.56
C LYS A 314 25.73 12.18 10.13
N GLU A 315 26.65 12.30 9.18
CA GLU A 315 26.29 12.13 7.76
C GLU A 315 26.09 10.63 7.47
N VAL A 316 25.12 10.30 6.61
CA VAL A 316 24.91 8.91 6.18
C VAL A 316 26.02 8.54 5.21
N ASP A 317 26.73 7.44 5.48
CA ASP A 317 27.86 6.95 4.66
C ASP A 317 27.36 6.17 3.42
N LEU A 318 26.44 6.78 2.67
CA LEU A 318 25.88 6.28 1.43
C LEU A 318 26.07 7.36 0.34
N PRO A 319 26.77 7.07 -0.77
CA PRO A 319 27.03 8.08 -1.81
C PRO A 319 25.76 8.72 -2.39
N ALA A 320 24.70 7.92 -2.60
CA ALA A 320 23.40 8.43 -3.07
C ALA A 320 22.79 9.47 -2.11
N GLU A 321 22.98 9.31 -0.80
CA GLU A 321 22.55 10.31 0.18
C GLU A 321 23.38 11.58 0.09
N GLN A 322 24.69 11.47 -0.04
CA GLN A 322 25.58 12.63 -0.16
C GLN A 322 25.29 13.42 -1.45
N GLU A 323 25.05 12.71 -2.56
CA GLU A 323 24.60 13.27 -3.84
C GLU A 323 23.22 13.96 -3.72
N ALA A 324 22.21 13.31 -3.11
CA ALA A 324 20.89 13.89 -2.92
C ALA A 324 20.89 15.12 -1.99
N ASN A 325 21.59 15.04 -0.86
CA ASN A 325 21.76 16.15 0.08
C ASN A 325 22.59 17.31 -0.55
N GLN A 326 23.51 17.05 -1.48
CA GLN A 326 24.21 18.10 -2.23
C GLN A 326 23.33 18.72 -3.32
N PHE A 327 22.58 17.90 -4.08
CA PHE A 327 21.64 18.35 -5.09
C PHE A 327 20.59 19.29 -4.49
N ALA A 328 19.91 18.86 -3.42
CA ALA A 328 18.88 19.66 -2.74
C ALA A 328 19.41 21.02 -2.28
N ARG A 329 20.59 21.07 -1.64
CA ARG A 329 21.23 22.33 -1.20
C ARG A 329 21.52 23.28 -2.36
N ASN A 330 22.01 22.75 -3.48
CA ASN A 330 22.43 23.55 -4.65
C ASN A 330 21.26 23.98 -5.53
N ALA A 331 20.18 23.21 -5.60
CA ALA A 331 18.97 23.56 -6.32
C ALA A 331 18.13 24.61 -5.54
N LEU A 332 18.07 24.50 -4.21
CA LEU A 332 17.39 25.46 -3.35
C LEU A 332 18.06 26.83 -3.30
N ILE A 333 19.40 26.85 -3.27
CA ILE A 333 20.20 28.07 -3.34
C ILE A 333 21.40 27.78 -4.27
N PRO A 334 21.46 28.39 -5.46
CA PRO A 334 22.52 28.16 -6.44
C PRO A 334 23.90 28.26 -5.80
N LYS A 335 24.74 27.23 -6.00
CA LYS A 335 26.04 27.08 -5.32
C LYS A 335 26.89 28.37 -5.37
N HIS A 336 27.04 28.95 -6.55
CA HIS A 336 27.80 30.18 -6.78
C HIS A 336 27.23 31.39 -6.00
N TYR A 337 25.91 31.45 -5.81
CA TYR A 337 25.26 32.51 -5.05
C TYR A 337 25.49 32.32 -3.55
N TRP A 338 25.39 31.08 -3.06
CA TRP A 338 25.71 30.73 -1.67
C TRP A 338 27.15 31.10 -1.31
N GLU A 339 28.12 30.60 -2.08
CA GLU A 339 29.56 30.81 -1.85
C GLU A 339 29.95 32.30 -1.90
N ALA A 340 29.33 33.09 -2.79
CA ALA A 340 29.67 34.50 -2.95
C ALA A 340 28.94 35.45 -1.96
N ASN A 341 27.69 35.16 -1.58
CA ASN A 341 26.83 36.14 -0.88
C ASN A 341 26.42 35.72 0.53
N LEU A 342 26.33 34.42 0.83
CA LEU A 342 25.73 33.92 2.08
C LEU A 342 26.76 33.22 2.98
N GLU A 343 27.62 32.39 2.40
CA GLU A 343 28.63 31.63 3.14
C GLU A 343 29.61 32.50 3.94
N PRO A 344 30.21 33.58 3.41
CA PRO A 344 31.22 34.37 4.14
C PRO A 344 30.66 35.07 5.38
N GLN A 345 29.33 35.13 5.51
CA GLN A 345 28.60 35.84 6.56
C GLN A 345 27.51 34.98 7.23
N LYS A 346 27.53 33.65 7.06
CA LYS A 346 26.49 32.74 7.59
C LYS A 346 26.33 32.79 9.12
N GLU A 347 27.40 33.14 9.85
CA GLU A 347 27.35 33.36 11.30
C GLU A 347 26.77 34.72 11.71
N THR A 348 26.94 35.78 10.91
CA THR A 348 26.63 37.17 11.28
C THR A 348 25.36 37.75 10.66
N LEU A 349 24.87 37.17 9.55
CA LEU A 349 23.77 37.70 8.73
C LEU A 349 22.53 38.13 9.54
N SER A 350 22.01 39.32 9.28
CA SER A 350 20.77 39.81 9.88
C SER A 350 19.52 39.21 9.21
N LYS A 351 18.37 39.35 9.86
CA LYS A 351 17.07 38.97 9.28
C LYS A 351 16.71 39.80 8.05
N VAL A 352 17.14 41.06 8.01
CA VAL A 352 16.85 41.98 6.90
C VAL A 352 17.63 41.57 5.66
N GLU A 353 18.89 41.17 5.82
CA GLU A 353 19.71 40.63 4.73
C GLU A 353 19.17 39.28 4.23
N ILE A 354 18.72 38.38 5.13
CA ILE A 354 18.04 37.13 4.72
C ILE A 354 16.81 37.42 3.86
N LEU A 355 15.97 38.39 4.25
CA LEU A 355 14.80 38.79 3.47
C LEU A 355 15.19 39.39 2.11
N ALA A 356 16.22 40.23 2.06
CA ALA A 356 16.71 40.81 0.81
C ALA A 356 17.31 39.77 -0.16
N HIS A 357 18.04 38.78 0.36
CA HIS A 357 18.56 37.66 -0.43
C HIS A 357 17.44 36.70 -0.89
N ALA A 358 16.40 36.50 -0.07
CA ALA A 358 15.23 35.69 -0.43
C ALA A 358 14.42 36.34 -1.57
N GLU A 359 14.20 37.67 -1.47
CA GLU A 359 13.57 38.48 -2.53
C GLU A 359 14.38 38.42 -3.83
N GLN A 360 15.70 38.60 -3.77
CA GLN A 360 16.58 38.56 -4.95
C GLN A 360 16.58 37.19 -5.67
N LEU A 361 16.35 36.10 -4.94
CA LEU A 361 16.29 34.74 -5.49
C LEU A 361 14.85 34.32 -5.89
N GLU A 362 13.83 35.11 -5.55
CA GLU A 362 12.41 34.76 -5.65
C GLU A 362 12.09 33.45 -4.89
N ILE A 363 12.44 33.38 -3.59
CA ILE A 363 12.20 32.19 -2.72
C ILE A 363 11.70 32.58 -1.31
N ASP A 364 11.14 31.62 -0.54
CA ASP A 364 10.79 31.87 0.88
C ASP A 364 12.06 31.99 1.75
N PRO A 365 12.18 33.01 2.64
CA PRO A 365 13.33 33.19 3.53
C PRO A 365 13.60 32.02 4.48
N ALA A 366 12.63 31.13 4.71
CA ALA A 366 12.82 29.87 5.43
C ALA A 366 13.92 29.00 4.82
N ILE A 367 14.08 29.01 3.48
CA ILE A 367 15.09 28.18 2.79
C ILE A 367 16.51 28.64 3.15
N ILE A 368 16.77 29.95 3.09
CA ILE A 368 18.05 30.54 3.52
C ILE A 368 18.26 30.38 5.02
N ALA A 369 17.25 30.70 5.84
CA ALA A 369 17.33 30.57 7.29
C ALA A 369 17.59 29.11 7.74
N GLY A 370 16.95 28.14 7.08
CA GLY A 370 17.12 26.71 7.32
C GLY A 370 18.53 26.22 6.98
N ARG A 371 19.03 26.54 5.78
CA ARG A 371 20.40 26.17 5.38
C ARG A 371 21.42 26.78 6.34
N ILE A 372 21.30 28.06 6.70
CA ILE A 372 22.21 28.68 7.69
C ILE A 372 22.14 27.98 9.05
N ARG A 373 20.94 27.65 9.57
CA ARG A 373 20.79 26.93 10.85
C ARG A 373 21.47 25.57 10.86
N TRP A 374 21.42 24.84 9.74
CA TRP A 374 22.09 23.55 9.55
C TRP A 374 23.62 23.72 9.46
N GLU A 375 24.10 24.60 8.57
CA GLU A 375 25.52 24.86 8.29
C GLU A 375 26.33 25.30 9.52
N ILE A 376 25.70 25.99 10.49
CA ILE A 376 26.35 26.45 11.73
C ILE A 376 25.89 25.67 12.98
N ASN A 377 25.11 24.59 12.78
CA ASN A 377 24.52 23.75 13.83
C ASN A 377 23.78 24.52 14.95
N ASN A 378 23.05 25.59 14.59
CA ASN A 378 22.35 26.47 15.54
C ASN A 378 20.86 26.63 15.19
N TYR A 379 20.07 25.62 15.53
CA TYR A 379 18.63 25.57 15.29
C TYR A 379 17.80 26.63 16.03
N ARG A 380 18.39 27.36 17.00
CA ARG A 380 17.73 28.50 17.69
C ARG A 380 17.78 29.80 16.88
N LYS A 381 18.73 29.93 15.95
CA LYS A 381 18.84 31.11 15.07
C LYS A 381 17.64 31.17 14.12
N TYR A 382 17.16 32.38 13.82
CA TYR A 382 16.04 32.66 12.88
C TYR A 382 14.77 31.81 13.06
N ASN A 383 14.45 31.39 14.29
CA ASN A 383 13.34 30.48 14.56
C ASN A 383 11.95 31.01 14.14
N ASP A 384 11.83 32.31 13.89
CA ASP A 384 10.66 32.99 13.33
C ASP A 384 10.58 32.97 11.79
N LEU A 385 11.70 32.81 11.07
CA LEU A 385 11.72 32.80 9.60
C LEU A 385 11.43 31.42 8.99
N ILE A 386 11.67 30.33 9.72
CA ILE A 386 11.58 28.95 9.17
C ILE A 386 10.16 28.41 8.91
N GLY A 387 9.12 29.21 9.15
CA GLY A 387 7.76 28.90 8.73
C GLY A 387 7.09 27.74 9.48
N HIS A 388 7.22 27.66 10.81
CA HIS A 388 6.53 26.68 11.66
C HIS A 388 5.01 26.64 11.44
N ASN A 389 4.44 25.43 11.39
CA ASN A 389 2.99 25.20 11.32
C ASN A 389 2.30 25.92 10.13
N LYS A 390 3.03 26.10 9.02
CA LYS A 390 2.54 26.71 7.78
C LYS A 390 2.15 25.69 6.71
N VAL A 391 2.67 24.44 6.75
CA VAL A 391 2.56 23.49 5.63
C VAL A 391 1.32 22.62 5.75
N LYS A 392 1.10 21.92 6.88
CA LYS A 392 -0.04 20.99 7.03
C LYS A 392 -1.40 21.65 6.84
N LYS A 393 -1.53 22.90 7.31
CA LYS A 393 -2.76 23.71 7.19
C LYS A 393 -3.17 23.93 5.73
N GLN A 394 -2.22 23.95 4.79
CA GLN A 394 -2.52 24.12 3.37
C GLN A 394 -3.18 22.88 2.74
N PHE A 395 -2.99 21.70 3.33
CA PHE A 395 -3.56 20.44 2.82
C PHE A 395 -4.80 19.99 3.59
N GLN A 396 -5.00 20.47 4.82
CA GLN A 396 -6.20 20.21 5.62
C GLN A 396 -7.44 20.97 5.10
N ALA A 397 -7.25 22.11 4.41
CA ALA A 397 -8.34 22.98 3.95
C ALA A 397 -9.05 22.52 2.65
N GLY A 398 -8.82 21.29 2.20
CA GLY A 398 -9.42 20.70 0.99
C GLY A 398 -10.10 19.34 1.22
N GLY A 399 -10.41 18.99 2.46
CA GLY A 399 -10.96 17.69 2.87
C GLY A 399 -12.49 17.58 2.91
N GLU A 400 -13.22 18.54 2.35
CA GLU A 400 -14.68 18.49 2.20
C GLU A 400 -15.05 18.60 0.72
N GLY A 401 -15.52 17.49 0.13
CA GLY A 401 -15.89 17.35 -1.28
C GLY A 401 -16.41 15.95 -1.59
#